data_AF-A0A7K0ZGX1-F1
#
_entry.id   AF-A0A7K0ZGX1-F1
#
_cell.length_a   1.000
_cell.length_b   1.000
_cell.length_c   1.000
_cell.angle_alpha   90.00
_cell.angle_beta   90.00
_cell.angle_gamma   90.00
#
_symmetry.space_group_name_H-M   'P 1'
#
loop_
_entity.id
_entity.type
_entity.pdbx_description
1 polymer ?
#
loop_
_entity_poly.entity_id
_entity_poly.type
_entity_poly.pdbx_seq_one_letter_code
_entity_poly.pdbx_strand_id
1 'polypeptide(L)'
;TGPIAGKGPEEIDFVVCREGTEGPYVGSGGVLRKGTIHEVATEESINTAFGVERIVRDAFERAGRRRGKVTLVHKTNVLVHAGSLWQRTFDRVAKEYPGITTDYCHVDAASMFFLTHPERFDVVVTDNLFGDILTDIGAAIGGGIGLAASGNIDPSRVNPSMFEPVHGSAPDIAGQGKADPTATVMSLAMLLDHVGLVEASAWVERAVAADLASRGSAVRSTSEIGDALTAGAVAEAGRH
;
A
#
# COMPACT_ATOMS: atom_id res chain seq x y z
N THR A 1 -6.35 10.64 16.93
CA THR A 1 -7.21 9.48 17.20
C THR A 1 -7.63 8.88 15.87
N GLY A 2 -7.37 7.59 15.66
CA GLY A 2 -7.77 6.91 14.42
C GLY A 2 -9.28 6.67 14.35
N PRO A 3 -9.79 6.26 13.18
CA PRO A 3 -11.21 5.93 12.98
C PRO A 3 -11.64 4.66 13.73
N ILE A 4 -10.69 3.84 14.20
CA ILE A 4 -10.97 2.61 14.95
C ILE A 4 -10.78 2.86 16.45
N ALA A 5 -11.85 2.63 17.21
CA ALA A 5 -11.84 2.82 18.66
C ALA A 5 -10.83 1.88 19.33
N GLY A 6 -9.98 2.46 20.21
CA GLY A 6 -8.99 1.70 20.96
C GLY A 6 -7.81 1.17 20.15
N LYS A 7 -7.62 1.64 18.91
CA LYS A 7 -6.46 1.32 18.06
C LYS A 7 -5.71 2.59 17.70
N GLY A 8 -4.39 2.56 17.85
CA GLY A 8 -3.48 3.63 17.53
C GLY A 8 -2.35 3.18 16.61
N PRO A 9 -1.28 3.98 16.49
CA PRO A 9 -0.13 3.68 15.63
C PRO A 9 0.57 2.35 15.96
N GLU A 10 0.54 1.91 17.22
CA GLU A 10 1.16 0.64 17.63
C GLU A 10 0.39 -0.58 17.11
N GLU A 11 -0.94 -0.47 16.96
CA GLU A 11 -1.78 -1.54 16.42
C GLU A 11 -1.98 -1.45 14.91
N ILE A 12 -1.82 -0.27 14.30
CA ILE A 12 -2.01 -0.03 12.87
C ILE A 12 -0.70 0.42 12.25
N ASP A 13 0.19 -0.54 12.02
CA ASP A 13 1.46 -0.33 11.32
C ASP A 13 1.78 -1.58 10.50
N PHE A 14 1.41 -1.60 9.22
CA PHE A 14 1.73 -2.69 8.30
C PHE A 14 1.95 -2.16 6.88
N VAL A 15 2.60 -2.97 6.04
CA VAL A 15 2.85 -2.66 4.63
C VAL A 15 2.11 -3.68 3.77
N VAL A 16 1.42 -3.20 2.72
CA VAL A 16 0.81 -4.07 1.71
C VAL A 16 1.68 -4.08 0.45
N CYS A 17 2.26 -5.23 0.14
CA CYS A 17 2.99 -5.53 -1.09
C CYS A 17 1.99 -6.06 -2.12
N ARG A 18 1.43 -5.15 -2.93
CA ARG A 18 0.53 -5.44 -4.05
C ARG A 18 1.32 -5.76 -5.30
N GLU A 19 1.03 -6.88 -5.96
CA GLU A 19 1.53 -7.12 -7.33
C GLU A 19 0.86 -6.13 -8.29
N GLY A 20 1.65 -5.39 -9.07
CA GLY A 20 1.14 -4.22 -9.81
C GLY A 20 0.99 -4.39 -11.32
N THR A 21 1.37 -5.53 -11.92
CA THR A 21 1.50 -5.63 -13.39
C THR A 21 0.84 -6.85 -14.02
N GLU A 22 0.32 -7.76 -13.21
CA GLU A 22 -0.35 -8.99 -13.62
C GLU A 22 -1.75 -9.07 -13.00
N GLY A 23 -2.32 -10.27 -12.95
CA GLY A 23 -3.66 -10.55 -12.42
C GLY A 23 -4.77 -10.18 -13.41
N PRO A 24 -5.97 -9.85 -12.92
CA PRO A 24 -7.10 -9.49 -13.78
C PRO A 24 -6.93 -8.13 -14.47
N TYR A 25 -5.93 -7.34 -14.07
CA TYR A 25 -5.72 -5.97 -14.58
C TYR A 25 -4.92 -5.96 -15.89
N VAL A 26 -4.43 -7.11 -16.34
CA VAL A 26 -3.78 -7.29 -17.65
C VAL A 26 -4.75 -7.02 -18.80
N GLY A 27 -6.07 -7.10 -18.56
CA GLY A 27 -7.09 -6.91 -19.59
C GLY A 27 -7.23 -8.11 -20.54
N SER A 28 -6.80 -9.29 -20.11
CA SER A 28 -7.05 -10.54 -20.86
C SER A 28 -8.51 -10.93 -20.75
N GLY A 29 -9.11 -11.32 -21.87
CA GLY A 29 -10.53 -11.61 -21.97
C GLY A 29 -11.18 -10.94 -23.16
N GLY A 30 -12.48 -10.62 -23.05
CA GLY A 30 -13.23 -10.03 -24.15
C GLY A 30 -14.74 -10.02 -23.94
N VAL A 31 -15.44 -9.52 -24.95
CA VAL A 31 -16.90 -9.42 -24.98
C VAL A 31 -17.46 -10.09 -26.21
N LEU A 32 -18.54 -10.85 -26.04
CA LEU A 32 -19.31 -11.48 -27.11
C LEU A 32 -20.75 -10.96 -27.08
N ARG A 33 -21.31 -10.62 -28.25
CA ARG A 33 -22.70 -10.14 -28.41
C ARG A 33 -23.04 -8.93 -27.55
N LYS A 34 -22.09 -7.98 -27.46
CA LYS A 34 -22.23 -6.72 -26.73
C LYS A 34 -23.54 -6.00 -27.08
N GLY A 35 -24.28 -5.55 -26.06
CA GLY A 35 -25.55 -4.83 -26.20
C GLY A 35 -26.77 -5.71 -26.44
N THR A 36 -26.67 -7.03 -26.25
CA THR A 36 -27.80 -7.96 -26.39
C THR A 36 -28.10 -8.69 -25.09
N ILE A 37 -29.29 -9.30 -24.95
CA ILE A 37 -29.62 -10.17 -23.80
C ILE A 37 -28.74 -11.41 -23.66
N HIS A 38 -27.93 -11.71 -24.70
CA HIS A 38 -26.99 -12.83 -24.75
C HIS A 38 -25.54 -12.37 -24.61
N GLU A 39 -25.32 -11.16 -24.09
CA GLU A 39 -23.98 -10.62 -23.86
C GLU A 39 -23.21 -11.47 -22.87
N VAL A 40 -21.94 -11.73 -23.21
CA VAL A 40 -20.98 -12.43 -22.36
C VAL A 40 -19.73 -11.57 -22.26
N ALA A 41 -19.28 -11.31 -21.04
CA ALA A 41 -17.97 -10.75 -20.74
C ALA A 41 -17.13 -11.80 -20.03
N THR A 42 -15.85 -11.84 -20.36
CA THR A 42 -14.87 -12.71 -19.71
C THR A 42 -13.66 -11.88 -19.35
N GLU A 43 -13.19 -12.02 -18.12
CA GLU A 43 -11.96 -11.42 -17.60
C GLU A 43 -11.09 -12.53 -17.02
N GLU A 44 -9.85 -12.62 -17.51
CA GLU A 44 -8.91 -13.63 -17.08
C GLU A 44 -7.86 -13.05 -16.13
N SER A 45 -7.58 -13.75 -15.04
CA SER A 45 -6.50 -13.40 -14.12
C SER A 45 -5.20 -14.09 -14.53
N ILE A 46 -4.33 -13.38 -15.25
CA ILE A 46 -3.06 -13.91 -15.73
C ILE A 46 -2.00 -13.72 -14.64
N ASN A 47 -1.45 -14.80 -14.11
CA ASN A 47 -0.42 -14.76 -13.07
C ASN A 47 0.74 -15.64 -13.49
N THR A 48 1.95 -15.11 -13.44
CA THR A 48 3.18 -15.83 -13.77
C THR A 48 3.97 -16.17 -12.51
N ALA A 49 4.66 -17.31 -12.50
CA ALA A 49 5.55 -17.65 -11.38
C ALA A 49 6.63 -16.59 -11.18
N PHE A 50 7.07 -15.95 -12.26
CA PHE A 50 8.02 -14.84 -12.27
C PHE A 50 7.47 -13.62 -11.53
N GLY A 51 6.28 -13.16 -11.91
CA GLY A 51 5.62 -11.98 -11.34
C GLY A 51 5.28 -12.15 -9.87
N VAL A 52 4.82 -13.34 -9.49
CA VAL A 52 4.55 -13.71 -8.09
C VAL A 52 5.84 -13.79 -7.28
N GLU A 53 6.90 -14.43 -7.79
CA GLU A 53 8.13 -14.61 -7.01
C GLU A 53 8.80 -13.28 -6.65
N ARG A 54 8.87 -12.33 -7.59
CA ARG A 54 9.53 -11.03 -7.32
C ARG A 54 8.85 -10.25 -6.18
N ILE A 55 7.52 -10.22 -6.13
CA ILE A 55 6.79 -9.46 -5.11
C ILE A 55 6.79 -10.19 -3.76
N VAL A 56 6.70 -11.53 -3.79
CA VAL A 56 6.86 -12.34 -2.58
C VAL A 56 8.25 -12.12 -1.98
N ARG A 57 9.30 -12.15 -2.79
CA ARG A 57 10.67 -11.93 -2.32
C ARG A 57 10.86 -10.53 -1.73
N ASP A 58 10.37 -9.50 -2.41
CA ASP A 58 10.38 -8.11 -1.89
C ASP A 58 9.64 -8.00 -0.55
N ALA A 59 8.50 -8.69 -0.39
CA ALA A 59 7.76 -8.72 0.87
C ALA A 59 8.58 -9.37 2.02
N PHE A 60 9.28 -10.48 1.75
CA PHE A 60 10.19 -11.10 2.73
C PHE A 60 11.37 -10.19 3.11
N GLU A 61 11.96 -9.50 2.13
CA GLU A 61 13.05 -8.55 2.38
C GLU A 61 12.60 -7.36 3.23
N ARG A 62 11.39 -6.84 2.99
CA ARG A 62 10.79 -5.78 3.81
C ARG A 62 10.50 -6.26 5.23
N ALA A 63 9.96 -7.47 5.38
CA ALA A 63 9.67 -8.03 6.70
C ALA A 63 10.94 -8.17 7.55
N GLY A 64 12.09 -8.47 6.95
CA GLY A 64 13.39 -8.52 7.63
C GLY A 64 13.87 -7.20 8.23
N ARG A 65 13.28 -6.07 7.80
CA ARG A 65 13.56 -4.72 8.36
C ARG A 65 12.45 -4.24 9.29
N ARG A 66 11.44 -5.08 9.52
CA ARG A 66 10.24 -4.78 10.32
C ARG A 66 10.09 -5.83 11.44
N ARG A 67 8.87 -6.24 11.76
CA ARG A 67 8.59 -7.19 12.85
C ARG A 67 8.80 -8.65 12.45
N GLY A 68 9.26 -8.91 11.23
CA GLY A 68 9.63 -10.23 10.77
C GLY A 68 8.44 -11.14 10.51
N LYS A 69 7.29 -10.60 10.05
CA LYS A 69 6.13 -11.42 9.64
C LYS A 69 5.64 -11.08 8.24
N VAL A 70 5.43 -12.10 7.40
CA VAL A 70 4.77 -11.98 6.09
C VAL A 70 3.49 -12.81 6.07
N THR A 71 2.37 -12.18 5.74
CA THR A 71 1.08 -12.84 5.52
C THR A 71 0.75 -12.85 4.03
N LEU A 72 0.63 -14.03 3.43
CA LEU A 72 0.02 -14.18 2.10
C LEU A 72 -1.50 -14.00 2.24
N VAL A 73 -2.04 -13.01 1.54
CA VAL A 73 -3.49 -12.84 1.43
C VAL A 73 -3.95 -13.29 0.04
N HIS A 74 -4.90 -14.22 -0.02
CA HIS A 74 -5.44 -14.71 -1.28
C HIS A 74 -6.81 -15.38 -1.10
N LYS A 75 -7.38 -15.97 -2.16
CA LYS A 75 -8.58 -16.81 -2.10
C LYS A 75 -8.35 -18.20 -2.70
N THR A 76 -7.36 -18.94 -2.17
CA THR A 76 -6.89 -20.24 -2.73
C THR A 76 -7.97 -21.33 -2.83
N ASN A 77 -9.02 -21.24 -2.01
CA ASN A 77 -10.15 -22.17 -2.01
C ASN A 77 -11.13 -21.96 -3.18
N VAL A 78 -11.11 -20.79 -3.83
CA VAL A 78 -11.97 -20.46 -4.99
C VAL A 78 -11.11 -20.31 -6.25
N LEU A 79 -10.03 -19.54 -6.18
CA LEU A 79 -9.10 -19.32 -7.27
C LEU A 79 -8.05 -20.44 -7.31
N VAL A 80 -8.48 -21.67 -7.63
CA VAL A 80 -7.65 -22.87 -7.45
C VAL A 80 -6.35 -22.87 -8.27
N HIS A 81 -6.35 -22.28 -9.47
CA HIS A 81 -5.16 -22.23 -10.32
C HIS A 81 -4.20 -21.11 -9.90
N ALA A 82 -4.67 -19.85 -9.95
CA ALA A 82 -3.87 -18.70 -9.54
C ALA A 82 -3.45 -18.80 -8.07
N GLY A 83 -4.39 -19.10 -7.17
CA GLY A 83 -4.12 -19.25 -5.74
C GLY A 83 -3.14 -20.37 -5.43
N SER A 84 -3.20 -21.51 -6.14
CA SER A 84 -2.19 -22.56 -5.94
C SER A 84 -0.81 -22.12 -6.46
N LEU A 85 -0.73 -21.36 -7.57
CA LEU A 85 0.53 -20.78 -8.03
C LEU A 85 1.12 -19.83 -6.98
N TRP A 86 0.30 -18.93 -6.43
CA TRP A 86 0.67 -18.01 -5.36
C TRP A 86 1.17 -18.74 -4.12
N GLN A 87 0.40 -19.70 -3.60
CA GLN A 87 0.77 -20.48 -2.41
C GLN A 87 2.08 -21.26 -2.62
N ARG A 88 2.22 -21.99 -3.73
CA ARG A 88 3.44 -22.79 -4.00
C ARG A 88 4.68 -21.90 -4.13
N THR A 89 4.53 -20.72 -4.73
CA THR A 89 5.63 -19.75 -4.87
C THR A 89 6.00 -19.16 -3.52
N PHE A 90 5.01 -18.76 -2.72
CA PHE A 90 5.20 -18.28 -1.35
C PHE A 90 5.91 -19.30 -0.47
N ASP A 91 5.42 -20.55 -0.43
CA ASP A 91 6.01 -21.62 0.38
C ASP A 91 7.44 -21.97 -0.04
N ARG A 92 7.77 -21.81 -1.34
CA ARG A 92 9.12 -22.01 -1.83
C ARG A 92 10.05 -20.89 -1.37
N VAL A 93 9.67 -19.63 -1.57
CA VAL A 93 10.48 -18.46 -1.19
C VAL A 93 10.65 -18.41 0.33
N ALA A 94 9.61 -18.74 1.11
CA ALA A 94 9.66 -18.77 2.58
C ALA A 94 10.82 -19.62 3.14
N LYS A 95 11.20 -20.71 2.46
CA LYS A 95 12.32 -21.57 2.87
C LYS A 95 13.67 -20.86 2.84
N GLU A 96 13.79 -19.79 2.05
CA GLU A 96 14.99 -18.97 1.92
C GLU A 96 15.11 -17.93 3.07
N TYR A 97 14.03 -17.71 3.84
CA TYR A 97 13.94 -16.71 4.91
C TYR A 97 13.51 -17.34 6.26
N PRO A 98 14.30 -18.26 6.85
CA PRO A 98 13.89 -19.03 8.04
C PRO A 98 13.68 -18.18 9.30
N GLY A 99 14.16 -16.93 9.33
CA GLY A 99 13.93 -15.99 10.44
C GLY A 99 12.62 -15.21 10.33
N ILE A 100 11.85 -15.38 9.25
CA ILE A 100 10.61 -14.65 9.01
C ILE A 100 9.42 -15.55 9.29
N THR A 101 8.52 -15.09 10.16
CA THR A 101 7.25 -15.77 10.45
C THR A 101 6.33 -15.65 9.24
N THR A 102 5.72 -16.75 8.83
CA THR A 102 4.77 -16.77 7.72
C THR A 102 3.35 -17.05 8.20
N ASP A 103 2.38 -16.51 7.49
CA ASP A 103 0.95 -16.70 7.75
C ASP A 103 0.17 -16.68 6.43
N TYR A 104 -1.04 -17.21 6.44
CA TYR A 104 -1.96 -17.17 5.32
C TYR A 104 -3.33 -16.69 5.78
N CYS A 105 -3.92 -15.77 5.03
CA CYS A 105 -5.27 -15.29 5.32
C CYS A 105 -6.12 -15.23 4.05
N HIS A 106 -7.39 -15.65 4.15
CA HIS A 106 -8.31 -15.42 3.06
C HIS A 106 -8.66 -13.93 2.93
N VAL A 107 -8.78 -13.40 1.71
CA VAL A 107 -9.01 -11.95 1.50
C VAL A 107 -10.26 -11.39 2.21
N ASP A 108 -11.33 -12.18 2.31
CA ASP A 108 -12.54 -11.81 3.08
C ASP A 108 -12.29 -11.78 4.59
N ALA A 109 -11.49 -12.70 5.11
CA ALA A 109 -11.05 -12.65 6.51
C ALA A 109 -10.09 -11.48 6.74
N ALA A 110 -9.17 -11.23 5.82
CA ALA A 110 -8.20 -10.14 5.89
C ALA A 110 -8.91 -8.77 5.92
N SER A 111 -9.92 -8.56 5.07
CA SER A 111 -10.69 -7.31 5.07
C SER A 111 -11.40 -7.05 6.40
N MET A 112 -11.93 -8.10 7.06
CA MET A 112 -12.47 -7.99 8.42
C MET A 112 -11.38 -7.76 9.48
N PHE A 113 -10.21 -8.38 9.32
CA PHE A 113 -9.14 -8.31 10.30
C PHE A 113 -8.37 -7.00 10.25
N PHE A 114 -8.27 -6.35 9.09
CA PHE A 114 -7.76 -4.98 9.00
C PHE A 114 -8.55 -4.03 9.92
N LEU A 115 -9.86 -4.23 10.04
CA LEU A 115 -10.71 -3.42 10.91
C LEU A 115 -10.63 -3.86 12.38
N THR A 116 -10.71 -5.16 12.63
CA THR A 116 -10.94 -5.67 13.99
C THR A 116 -9.66 -5.96 14.76
N HIS A 117 -8.61 -6.36 14.05
CA HIS A 117 -7.33 -6.81 14.63
C HIS A 117 -6.15 -6.50 13.67
N PRO A 118 -5.95 -5.22 13.32
CA PRO A 118 -4.88 -4.81 12.41
C PRO A 118 -3.48 -5.22 12.88
N GLU A 119 -3.28 -5.35 14.20
CA GLU A 119 -1.99 -5.72 14.82
C GLU A 119 -1.47 -7.10 14.39
N ARG A 120 -2.33 -7.92 13.77
CA ARG A 120 -1.97 -9.24 13.25
C ARG A 120 -1.07 -9.19 12.02
N PHE A 121 -1.08 -8.08 11.29
CA PHE A 121 -0.35 -7.91 10.03
C PHE A 121 0.94 -7.13 10.28
N ASP A 122 1.99 -7.46 9.53
CA ASP A 122 3.24 -6.68 9.47
C ASP A 122 3.57 -6.38 8.00
N VAL A 123 3.87 -7.41 7.21
CA VAL A 123 3.91 -7.32 5.75
C VAL A 123 2.84 -8.22 5.18
N VAL A 124 1.93 -7.65 4.39
CA VAL A 124 0.93 -8.38 3.61
C VAL A 124 1.43 -8.48 2.18
N VAL A 125 1.36 -9.66 1.57
CA VAL A 125 1.64 -9.83 0.14
C VAL A 125 0.43 -10.45 -0.55
N THR A 126 0.06 -9.91 -1.71
CA THR A 126 -1.16 -10.30 -2.41
C THR A 126 -1.12 -9.92 -3.89
N ASP A 127 -2.06 -10.46 -4.67
CA ASP A 127 -2.26 -10.11 -6.07
C ASP A 127 -2.78 -8.67 -6.27
N ASN A 128 -2.91 -8.27 -7.54
CA ASN A 128 -3.26 -6.92 -7.92
C ASN A 128 -4.64 -6.48 -7.40
N LEU A 129 -5.68 -7.28 -7.64
CA LEU A 129 -7.06 -6.94 -7.28
C LEU A 129 -7.28 -6.91 -5.76
N PHE A 130 -6.79 -7.92 -5.03
CA PHE A 130 -6.94 -7.93 -3.59
C PHE A 130 -6.06 -6.87 -2.93
N GLY A 131 -4.88 -6.61 -3.48
CA GLY A 131 -4.01 -5.52 -3.05
C GLY A 131 -4.72 -4.17 -3.14
N ASP A 132 -5.34 -3.87 -4.28
CA ASP A 132 -6.13 -2.65 -4.50
C ASP A 132 -7.16 -2.41 -3.39
N ILE A 133 -7.98 -3.43 -3.11
CA ILE A 133 -9.03 -3.37 -2.08
C ILE A 133 -8.43 -3.20 -0.68
N LEU A 134 -7.39 -3.97 -0.34
CA LEU A 134 -6.80 -3.95 1.00
C LEU A 134 -6.05 -2.65 1.26
N THR A 135 -5.42 -2.04 0.25
CA THR A 135 -4.76 -0.74 0.41
C THR A 135 -5.78 0.37 0.67
N ASP A 136 -6.97 0.33 0.06
CA ASP A 136 -8.05 1.28 0.35
C ASP A 136 -8.58 1.12 1.78
N ILE A 137 -8.76 -0.13 2.23
CA ILE A 137 -9.14 -0.40 3.63
C ILE A 137 -8.04 0.09 4.57
N GLY A 138 -6.77 -0.22 4.28
CA GLY A 138 -5.61 0.23 5.05
C GLY A 138 -5.56 1.76 5.18
N ALA A 139 -5.76 2.46 4.08
CA ALA A 139 -5.83 3.92 4.04
C ALA A 139 -7.00 4.46 4.87
N ALA A 140 -8.18 3.83 4.76
CA ALA A 140 -9.35 4.23 5.52
C ALA A 140 -9.12 4.09 7.04
N ILE A 141 -8.49 3.00 7.50
CA ILE A 141 -8.23 2.78 8.93
C ILE A 141 -7.04 3.57 9.47
N GLY A 142 -6.10 3.96 8.60
CA GLY A 142 -4.92 4.75 8.93
C GLY A 142 -5.17 6.25 9.14
N GLY A 143 -6.40 6.73 8.94
CA GLY A 143 -6.75 8.15 9.08
C GLY A 143 -7.29 8.80 7.80
N GLY A 144 -7.43 8.05 6.71
CA GLY A 144 -8.10 8.45 5.48
C GLY A 144 -7.22 8.36 4.23
N ILE A 145 -7.86 8.18 3.07
CA ILE A 145 -7.22 8.04 1.76
C ILE A 145 -6.29 9.22 1.42
N GLY A 146 -6.61 10.44 1.89
CA GLY A 146 -5.78 11.63 1.68
C GLY A 146 -4.40 11.62 2.36
N LEU A 147 -4.12 10.62 3.21
CA LEU A 147 -2.84 10.45 3.90
C LEU A 147 -2.03 9.26 3.36
N ALA A 148 -2.62 8.43 2.49
CA ALA A 148 -2.00 7.22 2.01
C ALA A 148 -1.06 7.51 0.82
N ALA A 149 0.23 7.24 1.02
CA ALA A 149 1.26 7.27 -0.01
C ALA A 149 1.49 5.88 -0.59
N SER A 150 1.99 5.82 -1.82
CA SER A 150 2.31 4.57 -2.49
C SER A 150 3.59 4.67 -3.32
N GLY A 151 4.19 3.51 -3.60
CA GLY A 151 5.33 3.37 -4.48
C GLY A 151 5.15 2.16 -5.39
N ASN A 152 5.16 2.41 -6.69
CA ASN A 152 5.26 1.39 -7.73
C ASN A 152 6.75 1.07 -7.91
N ILE A 153 7.21 0.08 -7.16
CA ILE A 153 8.62 -0.26 -7.04
C ILE A 153 9.02 -1.27 -8.12
N ASP A 154 10.12 -1.01 -8.82
CA ASP A 154 10.89 -2.06 -9.49
C ASP A 154 11.89 -2.65 -8.47
N PRO A 155 11.64 -3.85 -7.92
CA PRO A 155 12.52 -4.41 -6.89
C PRO A 155 13.94 -4.67 -7.41
N SER A 156 14.11 -4.85 -8.73
CA SER A 156 15.42 -5.05 -9.35
C SER A 156 16.26 -3.79 -9.43
N ARG A 157 15.63 -2.61 -9.30
CA ARG A 157 16.23 -1.27 -9.48
C ARG A 157 16.85 -1.03 -10.86
N VAL A 158 16.53 -1.86 -11.85
CA VAL A 158 16.99 -1.67 -13.23
C VAL A 158 16.24 -0.51 -13.89
N ASN A 159 14.95 -0.34 -13.57
CA ASN A 159 14.12 0.76 -14.03
C ASN A 159 13.82 1.73 -12.89
N PRO A 160 13.52 3.00 -13.20
CA PRO A 160 13.05 3.94 -12.18
C PRO A 160 11.73 3.45 -11.57
N SER A 161 11.65 3.51 -10.24
CA SER A 161 10.39 3.33 -9.50
C SER A 161 9.57 4.62 -9.53
N MET A 162 8.25 4.52 -9.38
CA MET A 162 7.32 5.66 -9.35
C MET A 162 6.68 5.79 -7.97
N PHE A 163 6.53 7.03 -7.47
CA PHE A 163 5.96 7.31 -6.15
C PHE A 163 4.81 8.30 -6.30
N GLU A 164 3.65 7.95 -5.76
CA GLU A 164 2.42 8.71 -5.96
C GLU A 164 1.45 8.56 -4.79
N PRO A 165 0.58 9.56 -4.53
CA PRO A 165 -0.50 9.39 -3.57
C PRO A 165 -1.48 8.31 -4.04
N VAL A 166 -2.11 7.60 -3.10
CA VAL A 166 -3.14 6.58 -3.43
C VAL A 166 -4.40 7.22 -4.04
N HIS A 167 -4.72 8.46 -3.67
CA HIS A 167 -5.92 9.12 -4.14
C HIS A 167 -5.85 9.50 -5.63
N GLY A 168 -7.01 9.54 -6.29
CA GLY A 168 -7.15 10.00 -7.68
C GLY A 168 -7.00 11.51 -7.87
N SER A 169 -7.39 11.99 -9.04
CA SER A 169 -7.18 13.38 -9.50
C SER A 169 -8.09 14.45 -8.86
N ALA A 170 -9.10 14.06 -8.09
CA ALA A 170 -10.08 14.96 -7.44
C ALA A 170 -10.57 16.12 -8.34
N PRO A 171 -11.26 15.83 -9.47
CA PRO A 171 -11.56 16.81 -10.52
C PRO A 171 -12.45 17.97 -10.04
N ASP A 172 -13.29 17.72 -9.04
CA ASP A 172 -14.24 18.65 -8.43
C ASP A 172 -13.56 19.80 -7.67
N ILE A 173 -12.30 19.61 -7.24
CA ILE A 173 -11.51 20.61 -6.51
C ILE A 173 -10.25 21.08 -7.26
N ALA A 174 -10.04 20.58 -8.48
CA ALA A 174 -8.87 20.92 -9.29
C ALA A 174 -8.77 22.45 -9.51
N GLY A 175 -7.57 23.00 -9.32
CA GLY A 175 -7.30 24.44 -9.48
C GLY A 175 -7.84 25.34 -8.36
N GLN A 176 -8.48 24.78 -7.31
CA GLN A 176 -9.07 25.58 -6.23
C GLN A 176 -8.17 25.71 -4.99
N GLY A 177 -6.98 25.09 -4.99
CA GLY A 177 -6.06 25.10 -3.84
C GLY A 177 -6.64 24.42 -2.58
N LYS A 178 -7.52 23.43 -2.76
CA LYS A 178 -8.20 22.69 -1.68
C LYS A 178 -7.65 21.28 -1.44
N ALA A 179 -6.82 20.77 -2.34
CA ALA A 179 -6.27 19.42 -2.20
C ALA A 179 -5.30 19.35 -1.01
N ASP A 180 -5.38 18.30 -0.20
CA ASP A 180 -4.42 18.05 0.88
C ASP A 180 -3.13 17.45 0.27
N PRO A 181 -1.98 18.13 0.32
CA PRO A 181 -0.74 17.64 -0.31
C PRO A 181 -0.05 16.53 0.51
N THR A 182 -0.57 16.18 1.70
CA THR A 182 0.12 15.29 2.65
C THR A 182 0.50 13.95 2.04
N ALA A 183 -0.40 13.26 1.33
CA ALA A 183 -0.07 11.98 0.67
C ALA A 183 1.04 12.12 -0.40
N THR A 184 1.08 13.24 -1.12
CA THR A 184 2.14 13.51 -2.11
C THR A 184 3.49 13.71 -1.40
N VAL A 185 3.51 14.46 -0.30
CA VAL A 185 4.72 14.67 0.52
C VAL A 185 5.19 13.37 1.17
N MET A 186 4.28 12.52 1.63
CA MET A 186 4.63 11.19 2.13
C MET A 186 5.17 10.27 1.02
N SER A 187 4.70 10.43 -0.23
CA SER A 187 5.27 9.72 -1.38
C SER A 187 6.70 10.16 -1.68
N LEU A 188 7.04 11.44 -1.44
CA LEU A 188 8.43 11.91 -1.46
C LEU A 188 9.27 11.25 -0.37
N ALA A 189 8.75 11.07 0.85
CA ALA A 189 9.47 10.34 1.90
C ALA A 189 9.80 8.90 1.46
N MET A 190 8.86 8.20 0.83
CA MET A 190 9.08 6.86 0.27
C MET A 190 10.15 6.87 -0.83
N LEU A 191 10.15 7.89 -1.70
CA LEU A 191 11.19 8.06 -2.72
C LEU A 191 12.57 8.24 -2.09
N LEU A 192 12.69 9.14 -1.11
CA LEU A 192 13.94 9.44 -0.42
C LEU A 192 14.51 8.19 0.25
N ASP A 193 13.67 7.41 0.93
CA ASP A 193 14.08 6.11 1.51
C ASP A 193 14.55 5.15 0.41
N HIS A 194 13.78 5.03 -0.68
CA HIS A 194 14.13 4.15 -1.79
C HIS A 194 15.50 4.47 -2.40
N VAL A 195 15.87 5.76 -2.54
CA VAL A 195 17.18 6.17 -3.09
C VAL A 195 18.30 6.21 -2.04
N GLY A 196 18.04 5.78 -0.80
CA GLY A 196 19.03 5.67 0.28
C GLY A 196 19.22 6.94 1.12
N LEU A 197 18.37 7.95 0.94
CA LEU A 197 18.35 9.19 1.74
C LEU A 197 17.45 9.03 2.96
N VAL A 198 17.76 8.03 3.80
CA VAL A 198 16.93 7.61 4.95
C VAL A 198 16.71 8.73 5.96
N GLU A 199 17.73 9.54 6.24
CA GLU A 199 17.60 10.67 7.17
C GLU A 199 16.64 11.75 6.65
N ALA A 200 16.70 12.04 5.34
CA ALA A 200 15.81 12.99 4.69
C ALA A 200 14.37 12.47 4.62
N SER A 201 14.21 11.17 4.36
CA SER A 201 12.90 10.50 4.44
C SER A 201 12.28 10.66 5.83
N ALA A 202 13.02 10.26 6.86
CA ALA A 202 12.56 10.33 8.24
C ALA A 202 12.27 11.77 8.68
N TRP A 203 12.99 12.77 8.14
CA TRP A 203 12.71 14.18 8.37
C TRP A 203 11.37 14.61 7.79
N VAL A 204 11.05 14.21 6.56
CA VAL A 204 9.75 14.47 5.94
C VAL A 204 8.62 13.81 6.74
N GLU A 205 8.80 12.55 7.15
CA GLU A 205 7.80 11.82 7.96
C GLU A 205 7.51 12.52 9.29
N ARG A 206 8.56 12.99 9.99
CA ARG A 206 8.41 13.70 11.26
C ARG A 206 7.71 15.05 11.09
N ALA A 207 8.01 15.80 10.03
CA ALA A 207 7.31 17.05 9.72
C ALA A 207 5.81 16.81 9.47
N VAL A 208 5.46 15.79 8.70
CA VAL A 208 4.06 15.38 8.48
C VAL A 208 3.39 14.94 9.77
N ALA A 209 4.04 14.09 10.58
CA ALA A 209 3.49 13.64 11.85
C ALA A 209 3.23 14.79 12.83
N ALA A 210 4.13 15.78 12.89
CA ALA A 210 3.98 16.97 13.73
C ALA A 210 2.81 17.86 13.28
N ASP A 211 2.64 18.04 11.96
CA ASP A 211 1.47 18.76 11.43
C ASP A 211 0.17 18.00 11.75
N LEU A 212 0.11 16.69 11.49
CA LEU A 212 -1.07 15.88 11.76
C LEU A 212 -1.45 15.86 13.25
N ALA A 213 -0.48 15.91 14.15
CA ALA A 213 -0.71 15.97 15.59
C ALA A 213 -1.31 17.32 16.05
N SER A 214 -1.06 18.40 15.30
CA SER A 214 -1.43 19.77 15.70
C SER A 214 -2.55 20.40 14.86
N ARG A 215 -2.82 19.89 13.65
CA ARG A 215 -3.74 20.48 12.65
C ARG A 215 -5.20 20.64 13.10
N GLY A 216 -5.64 19.87 14.10
CA GLY A 216 -7.03 19.87 14.56
C GLY A 216 -8.04 19.56 13.45
N SER A 217 -9.24 20.13 13.53
CA SER A 217 -10.33 19.98 12.55
C SER A 217 -10.43 21.13 11.54
N ALA A 218 -9.45 22.04 11.53
CA ALA A 218 -9.47 23.21 10.65
C ALA A 218 -9.34 22.77 9.18
N VAL A 219 -10.21 23.32 8.32
CA VAL A 219 -10.06 23.21 6.87
C VAL A 219 -8.96 24.17 6.45
N ARG A 220 -7.93 23.65 5.79
CA ARG A 220 -6.76 24.40 5.33
C ARG A 220 -6.62 24.24 3.82
N SER A 221 -6.18 25.29 3.16
CA SER A 221 -5.78 25.25 1.75
C SER A 221 -4.51 24.43 1.54
N THR A 222 -4.26 24.04 0.29
CA THR A 222 -3.04 23.33 -0.11
C THR A 222 -1.78 24.09 0.31
N SER A 223 -1.76 25.42 0.14
CA SER A 223 -0.61 26.27 0.51
C SER A 223 -0.41 26.35 2.01
N GLU A 224 -1.48 26.50 2.80
CA GLU A 224 -1.36 26.54 4.27
C GLU A 224 -0.79 25.23 4.84
N ILE A 225 -1.17 24.09 4.26
CA ILE A 225 -0.60 22.79 4.64
C ILE A 225 0.87 22.73 4.22
N GLY A 226 1.21 23.15 3.00
CA GLY A 226 2.60 23.19 2.53
C GLY A 226 3.51 24.08 3.38
N ASP A 227 3.03 25.26 3.79
CA ASP A 227 3.75 26.18 4.66
C ASP A 227 3.96 25.57 6.06
N ALA A 228 2.93 24.92 6.62
CA ALA A 228 3.03 24.25 7.91
C ALA A 228 4.06 23.10 7.90
N LEU A 229 4.03 22.26 6.85
CA LEU A 229 4.98 21.17 6.67
C LEU A 229 6.42 21.70 6.53
N THR A 230 6.62 22.75 5.74
CA THR A 230 7.94 23.38 5.57
C THR A 230 8.45 23.99 6.86
N ALA A 231 7.59 24.71 7.60
CA ALA A 231 7.94 25.30 8.89
C ALA A 231 8.32 24.24 9.93
N GLY A 232 7.54 23.14 10.01
CA GLY A 232 7.85 22.00 10.87
C GLY A 232 9.20 21.38 10.53
N ALA A 233 9.47 21.18 9.24
CA ALA A 233 10.72 20.64 8.74
C ALA A 233 11.91 21.54 9.11
N VAL A 234 11.82 22.86 8.88
CA VAL A 234 12.90 23.82 9.23
C VAL A 234 13.14 23.90 10.74
N ALA A 235 12.07 23.92 11.56
CA ALA A 235 12.19 23.95 13.01
C ALA A 235 12.91 22.71 13.57
N GLU A 236 12.87 21.60 12.85
CA GLU A 236 13.57 20.37 13.19
C GLU A 236 15.04 20.38 12.76
N ALA A 237 15.34 20.94 11.60
CA ALA A 237 16.73 21.09 11.12
C ALA A 237 17.57 21.99 12.05
N GLY A 238 16.97 23.01 12.68
CA GLY A 238 17.64 23.90 13.63
C GLY A 238 17.90 23.31 15.03
N ARG A 239 17.49 22.05 15.30
CA ARG A 239 17.75 21.34 16.56
C ARG A 239 18.97 20.42 16.51
N HIS A 240 19.62 20.31 15.35
CA HIS A 240 20.89 19.60 15.13
C HIS A 240 22.05 20.59 15.00
#